data_AF-A0A5C6ETS3-F1
#
_entry.id   AF-A0A5C6ETS3-F1
#
_cell.length_a   1.000
_cell.length_b   1.000
_cell.length_c   1.000
_cell.angle_alpha   90.00
_cell.angle_beta   90.00
_cell.angle_gamma   90.00
#
_symmetry.space_group_name_H-M   'P 1'
#
loop_
_entity.id
_entity.type
_entity.pdbx_description
1 polymer ?
#
loop_
_entity_poly.entity_id
_entity_poly.type
_entity_poly.pdbx_seq_one_letter_code
_entity_poly.pdbx_strand_id
1 'polypeptide(L)'
;MIALQYEYHDANLVSASFGPRREASLVFALYPIFYPEPTTVTIRFGGLFNDDATSRFVASINAEPLDDDSYLARCNTLQLDAKKPSKDGDIHVFVDLEYFGQIRIHCKHLSEGVAET
;
A
#
# COMPACT_ATOMS: atom_id res chain seq x y z
N MET A 1 -7.87 3.50 17.14
CA MET A 1 -8.73 3.10 16.01
C MET A 1 -7.82 3.04 14.80
N ILE A 2 -7.62 1.85 14.23
CA ILE A 2 -6.87 1.72 12.98
C ILE A 2 -7.79 2.22 11.89
N ALA A 3 -7.41 3.30 11.22
CA ALA A 3 -8.17 3.88 10.13
C ALA A 3 -7.20 4.42 9.08
N LEU A 4 -7.52 4.16 7.82
CA LEU A 4 -6.94 4.84 6.67
C LEU A 4 -7.78 6.09 6.43
N GLN A 5 -7.15 7.25 6.38
CA GLN A 5 -7.80 8.55 6.27
C GLN A 5 -8.10 8.92 4.82
N TYR A 6 -7.32 8.39 3.88
CA TYR A 6 -7.43 8.71 2.45
C TYR A 6 -8.19 7.63 1.67
N GLU A 7 -8.81 8.06 0.58
CA GLU A 7 -9.35 7.17 -0.45
C GLU A 7 -8.27 6.91 -1.50
N TYR A 8 -8.00 5.63 -1.73
CA TYR A 8 -6.93 5.18 -2.63
C TYR A 8 -7.45 4.75 -4.01
N HIS A 9 -8.76 4.79 -4.23
CA HIS A 9 -9.32 4.48 -5.55
C HIS A 9 -8.75 5.47 -6.58
N ASP A 10 -8.21 4.95 -7.68
CA ASP A 10 -7.49 5.70 -8.72
C ASP A 10 -6.19 6.40 -8.26
N ALA A 11 -5.70 6.13 -7.05
CA ALA A 11 -4.39 6.60 -6.63
C ALA A 11 -3.29 5.87 -7.39
N ASN A 12 -2.19 6.56 -7.69
CA ASN A 12 -1.07 6.00 -8.42
C ASN A 12 0.00 5.48 -7.46
N LEU A 13 0.37 4.21 -7.57
CA LEU A 13 1.50 3.65 -6.84
C LEU A 13 2.81 4.21 -7.41
N VAL A 14 3.55 4.91 -6.57
CA VAL A 14 4.84 5.55 -6.88
C VAL A 14 6.00 4.64 -6.54
N SER A 15 5.95 3.99 -5.38
CA SER A 15 6.98 3.01 -5.00
C SER A 15 6.43 1.93 -4.08
N ALA A 16 7.06 0.76 -4.13
CA ALA A 16 6.83 -0.33 -3.20
C ALA A 16 8.17 -0.82 -2.65
N SER A 17 8.26 -1.04 -1.33
CA SER A 17 9.47 -1.55 -0.70
C SER A 17 9.17 -2.63 0.31
N PHE A 18 10.13 -3.53 0.48
CA PHE A 18 10.08 -4.60 1.47
C PHE A 18 11.37 -4.54 2.29
N GLY A 19 11.22 -4.32 3.60
CA GLY A 19 12.34 -4.17 4.52
C GLY A 19 12.73 -5.48 5.21
N PRO A 20 13.94 -5.55 5.78
CA PRO A 20 14.49 -6.78 6.37
C PRO A 20 13.80 -7.23 7.67
N ARG A 21 12.89 -6.41 8.23
CA ARG A 21 12.24 -6.65 9.52
C ARG A 21 10.76 -7.02 9.41
N ARG A 22 10.39 -7.75 8.35
CA ARG A 22 9.01 -8.12 8.04
C ARG A 22 8.14 -6.87 7.95
N GLU A 23 8.62 -5.92 7.15
CA GLU A 23 7.97 -4.65 6.93
C GLU A 23 7.82 -4.40 5.44
N ALA A 24 6.74 -3.75 5.04
CA ALA A 24 6.52 -3.32 3.67
C ALA A 24 6.02 -1.88 3.67
N SER A 25 6.35 -1.14 2.62
CA SER A 25 5.80 0.20 2.39
C SER A 25 5.25 0.31 0.98
N LEU A 26 4.10 0.96 0.84
CA LEU A 26 3.53 1.37 -0.44
C LEU A 26 3.36 2.88 -0.42
N VAL A 27 3.86 3.56 -1.44
CA VAL A 27 3.77 5.01 -1.57
C VAL A 27 2.82 5.33 -2.72
N PHE A 28 1.77 6.09 -2.44
CA PHE A 28 0.76 6.48 -3.41
C PHE A 28 0.75 7.98 -3.63
N ALA A 29 0.69 8.43 -4.88
CA ALA A 29 0.24 9.76 -5.24
C ALA A 29 -1.28 9.74 -5.37
N LEU A 30 -1.98 10.49 -4.53
CA LEU A 30 -3.43 10.52 -4.52
C LEU A 30 -4.00 11.24 -5.76
N TYR A 31 -5.21 10.88 -6.17
CA TYR A 31 -5.80 11.39 -7.40
C TYR A 31 -6.18 12.88 -7.27
N PRO A 32 -5.66 13.78 -8.15
CA PRO A 32 -5.78 15.23 -7.97
C PRO A 32 -7.21 15.78 -7.96
N ILE A 33 -8.17 15.05 -8.53
CA ILE A 33 -9.59 15.46 -8.55
C ILE A 33 -10.16 15.46 -7.13
N PHE A 34 -9.74 14.51 -6.28
CA PHE A 34 -10.19 14.42 -4.89
C PHE A 34 -9.26 15.17 -3.92
N TYR A 35 -7.99 15.32 -4.31
CA TYR A 35 -6.94 15.93 -3.49
C TYR A 35 -6.18 16.99 -4.31
N PRO A 36 -6.60 18.26 -4.27
CA PRO A 36 -6.07 19.31 -5.16
C PRO A 36 -4.59 19.66 -4.90
N GLU A 37 -4.07 19.31 -3.73
CA GLU A 37 -2.63 19.33 -3.44
C GLU A 37 -2.07 17.94 -3.70
N PRO A 38 -0.96 17.78 -4.46
CA PRO A 38 -0.39 16.50 -4.85
C PRO A 38 0.15 15.76 -3.62
N THR A 39 -0.77 15.10 -2.92
CA THR A 39 -0.50 14.46 -1.65
C THR A 39 0.06 13.08 -1.95
N THR A 40 1.34 12.91 -1.62
CA THR A 40 1.97 11.60 -1.64
C THR A 40 1.82 11.00 -0.25
N VAL A 41 1.25 9.80 -0.15
CA VAL A 41 0.99 9.12 1.12
C VAL A 41 1.77 7.81 1.17
N THR A 42 2.47 7.59 2.27
CA THR A 42 3.13 6.31 2.57
C THR A 42 2.28 5.48 3.50
N ILE A 43 1.92 4.28 3.07
CA ILE A 43 1.39 3.22 3.92
C ILE A 43 2.53 2.32 4.36
N ARG A 44 2.72 2.15 5.67
CA ARG A 44 3.73 1.25 6.24
C ARG A 44 3.05 0.11 6.99
N PHE A 45 3.46 -1.11 6.66
CA PHE A 45 3.03 -2.35 7.30
C PHE A 45 4.20 -2.88 8.12
N GLY A 46 4.02 -3.02 9.43
CA GLY A 46 5.05 -3.54 10.34
C GLY A 46 4.66 -4.87 10.97
N GLY A 47 5.61 -5.78 11.11
CA GLY A 47 5.39 -7.10 11.70
C GLY A 47 4.44 -7.94 10.84
N LEU A 48 4.80 -8.14 9.57
CA LEU A 48 4.03 -8.94 8.61
C LEU A 48 3.94 -10.40 9.05
N PHE A 49 2.72 -10.92 9.13
CA PHE A 49 2.45 -12.32 9.40
C PHE A 49 2.58 -13.17 8.12
N ASN A 50 2.08 -12.65 6.99
CA ASN A 50 2.19 -13.27 5.66
C ASN A 50 3.35 -12.68 4.84
N ASP A 51 4.53 -12.73 5.46
CA ASP A 51 5.79 -12.16 4.98
C ASP A 51 6.19 -12.61 3.56
N ASP A 52 6.25 -13.92 3.31
CA ASP A 52 6.65 -14.49 2.01
C ASP A 52 5.72 -14.04 0.86
N ALA A 53 4.40 -14.06 1.09
CA ALA A 53 3.43 -13.62 0.09
C ALA A 53 3.56 -12.12 -0.20
N THR A 54 3.74 -11.30 0.85
CA THR A 54 3.90 -9.85 0.73
C THR A 54 5.21 -9.50 0.04
N SER A 55 6.30 -10.21 0.37
CA SER A 55 7.62 -10.04 -0.25
C SER A 55 7.57 -10.33 -1.74
N ARG A 56 6.95 -11.45 -2.16
CA ARG A 56 6.80 -11.79 -3.58
C ARG A 56 5.95 -10.79 -4.35
N PHE A 57 4.87 -10.30 -3.73
CA PHE A 57 4.03 -9.27 -4.32
C PHE A 57 4.82 -7.98 -4.56
N VAL A 58 5.54 -7.48 -3.55
CA VAL A 58 6.41 -6.30 -3.69
C VAL A 58 7.53 -6.54 -4.70
N ALA A 59 8.14 -7.72 -4.71
CA ALA A 59 9.17 -8.07 -5.69
C ALA A 59 8.63 -8.07 -7.12
N SER A 60 7.37 -8.50 -7.33
CA SER A 60 6.73 -8.46 -8.65
C SER A 60 6.50 -7.04 -9.15
N ILE A 61 6.14 -6.11 -8.25
CA ILE A 61 6.00 -4.69 -8.57
C ILE A 61 7.33 -4.10 -9.02
N ASN A 62 8.43 -4.49 -8.37
CA ASN A 62 9.76 -3.97 -8.63
C ASN A 62 10.54 -4.74 -9.71
N ALA A 63 9.92 -5.70 -10.39
CA ALA A 63 10.61 -6.59 -11.32
C ALA A 63 11.00 -5.91 -12.64
N GLU A 64 10.24 -4.89 -13.07
CA GLU A 64 10.51 -4.16 -14.30
C GLU A 64 10.87 -2.69 -14.01
N PRO A 65 11.94 -2.17 -14.64
CA PRO A 65 12.24 -0.75 -14.58
C PRO A 65 11.17 0.02 -15.36
N LEU A 66 10.53 0.97 -14.68
CA LEU A 66 9.67 1.95 -15.34
C LEU A 66 10.49 3.09 -15.93
N ASP A 67 9.93 3.76 -16.93
CA ASP A 67 10.38 5.08 -17.35
C ASP A 67 10.13 6.11 -16.22
N ASP A 68 11.00 7.12 -16.10
CA ASP A 68 11.05 8.08 -14.97
C ASP A 68 9.72 8.83 -14.69
N ASP A 69 8.81 8.91 -15.67
CA ASP A 69 7.50 9.59 -15.56
C ASP A 69 6.30 8.62 -15.43
N SER A 70 6.56 7.32 -15.28
CA SER A 70 5.50 6.31 -15.20
C SER A 70 5.19 5.90 -13.76
N TYR A 71 3.91 5.69 -13.46
CA TYR A 71 3.47 5.08 -12.20
C TYR A 71 3.54 3.55 -12.30
N LEU A 72 3.78 2.86 -11.18
CA LEU A 72 3.86 1.39 -11.12
C LEU A 72 2.53 0.73 -11.41
N ALA A 73 1.48 1.22 -10.78
CA ALA A 73 0.13 0.73 -10.99
C ALA A 73 -0.86 1.75 -10.49
N ARG A 74 -2.07 1.72 -11.06
CA ARG A 74 -3.22 2.35 -10.43
C ARG A 74 -3.77 1.45 -9.33
N CYS A 75 -4.16 2.05 -8.21
CA CYS A 75 -4.84 1.35 -7.13
C CYS A 75 -6.34 1.28 -7.41
N ASN A 76 -6.85 0.06 -7.56
CA ASN A 76 -8.30 -0.17 -7.65
C ASN A 76 -8.94 -0.09 -6.27
N THR A 77 -8.27 -0.62 -5.25
CA THR A 77 -8.78 -0.63 -3.87
C THR A 77 -7.63 -0.78 -2.87
N LEU A 78 -7.63 0.05 -1.83
CA LEU A 78 -6.85 -0.16 -0.61
C LEU A 78 -7.74 0.15 0.59
N GLN A 79 -8.03 -0.85 1.41
CA GLN A 79 -8.90 -0.69 2.57
C GLN A 79 -8.64 -1.75 3.64
N LEU A 80 -9.10 -1.48 4.86
CA LEU A 80 -9.20 -2.52 5.88
C LEU A 80 -10.17 -3.61 5.42
N ASP A 81 -9.83 -4.87 5.68
CA ASP A 81 -10.63 -5.99 5.23
C ASP A 81 -12.01 -6.01 5.92
N ALA A 82 -13.07 -5.74 5.16
CA ALA A 82 -14.44 -5.73 5.66
C ALA A 82 -14.93 -7.11 6.12
N LYS A 83 -14.35 -8.20 5.62
CA LYS A 83 -14.74 -9.58 5.99
C LYS A 83 -14.08 -10.05 7.27
N LYS A 84 -12.99 -9.40 7.71
CA LYS A 84 -12.24 -9.79 8.90
C LYS A 84 -11.89 -8.55 9.73
N PRO A 85 -12.56 -8.33 10.88
CA PRO A 85 -12.35 -7.13 11.68
C PRO A 85 -10.88 -6.97 12.07
N SER A 86 -10.28 -5.84 11.69
CA SER A 86 -8.93 -5.49 12.14
C SER A 86 -8.97 -4.98 13.58
N LYS A 87 -7.94 -5.32 14.35
CA LYS A 87 -7.72 -4.82 15.72
C LYS A 87 -6.23 -4.57 15.93
N ASP A 88 -5.91 -3.84 17.00
CA ASP A 88 -4.52 -3.55 17.34
C ASP A 88 -3.71 -4.85 17.45
N GLY A 89 -2.61 -4.93 16.70
CA GLY A 89 -1.75 -6.11 16.64
C GLY A 89 -2.20 -7.23 15.69
N ASP A 90 -3.37 -7.10 15.05
CA ASP A 90 -3.95 -8.09 14.13
C ASP A 90 -4.76 -7.37 13.04
N ILE A 91 -4.05 -6.89 12.02
CA ILE A 91 -4.57 -5.95 11.01
C ILE A 91 -4.57 -6.64 9.65
N HIS A 92 -5.71 -6.58 8.96
CA HIS A 92 -5.89 -7.12 7.62
C HIS A 92 -6.22 -5.99 6.66
N VAL A 93 -5.35 -5.78 5.67
CA VAL A 93 -5.54 -4.77 4.62
C VAL A 93 -5.69 -5.47 3.29
N PHE A 94 -6.74 -5.15 2.56
CA PHE A 94 -6.92 -5.58 1.18
C PHE A 94 -6.31 -4.53 0.25
N VAL A 95 -5.48 -4.98 -0.68
CA VAL A 95 -4.83 -4.16 -1.69
C VAL A 95 -5.11 -4.79 -3.05
N ASP A 96 -5.62 -4.01 -3.99
CA ASP A 96 -5.81 -4.38 -5.39
C ASP A 96 -5.17 -3.32 -6.28
N LEU A 97 -4.20 -3.76 -7.07
CA LEU A 97 -3.42 -2.92 -7.98
C LEU A 97 -3.63 -3.42 -9.41
N GLU A 98 -3.80 -2.48 -10.33
CA GLU A 98 -3.81 -2.77 -11.76
C GLU A 98 -2.53 -3.52 -12.15
N TYR A 99 -2.65 -4.52 -13.05
CA TYR A 99 -1.58 -5.41 -13.51
C TYR A 99 -1.00 -6.41 -12.50
N PHE A 100 -0.94 -6.08 -11.21
CA PHE A 100 -0.39 -6.97 -10.17
C PHE A 100 -1.45 -7.79 -9.42
N GLY A 101 -2.71 -7.40 -9.55
CA GLY A 101 -3.85 -8.05 -8.91
C GLY A 101 -3.94 -7.74 -7.42
N GLN A 102 -4.53 -8.69 -6.68
CA GLN A 102 -4.95 -8.48 -5.30
C GLN A 102 -4.11 -9.25 -4.28
N ILE A 103 -3.86 -8.62 -3.13
CA ILE A 103 -3.27 -9.24 -1.96
C ILE A 103 -4.01 -8.80 -0.70
N ARG A 104 -4.10 -9.71 0.28
CA ARG A 104 -4.46 -9.36 1.65
C ARG A 104 -3.19 -9.30 2.49
N ILE A 105 -2.77 -8.12 2.90
CA ILE A 105 -1.63 -7.92 3.79
C ILE A 105 -2.09 -8.12 5.23
N HIS A 106 -1.41 -8.97 5.98
CA HIS A 106 -1.67 -9.25 7.39
C HIS A 106 -0.48 -8.79 8.23
N CYS A 107 -0.68 -7.78 9.08
CA CYS A 107 0.39 -7.16 9.85
C CYS A 107 -0.02 -6.88 11.30
N LYS A 108 0.98 -6.58 12.13
CA LYS A 108 0.80 -6.16 13.53
C LYS A 108 0.57 -4.65 13.64
N HIS A 109 1.22 -3.88 12.77
CA HIS A 109 1.24 -2.42 12.78
C HIS A 109 0.91 -1.88 11.39
N LEU A 110 0.09 -0.82 11.35
CA LEU A 110 -0.24 -0.07 10.16
C LEU A 110 -0.08 1.41 10.48
N SER A 111 0.65 2.14 9.65
CA SER A 111 0.69 3.60 9.73
C SER A 111 0.50 4.21 8.35
N GLU A 112 -0.18 5.34 8.32
CA GLU A 112 -0.40 6.17 7.15
C GLU A 112 0.15 7.57 7.46
N GLY A 113 0.91 8.13 6.53
CA GLY A 113 1.46 9.48 6.68
C GLY A 113 1.82 10.08 5.34
N VAL A 114 1.70 11.39 5.23
CA VAL A 114 2.15 12.14 4.05
C VAL A 114 3.66 11.98 3.94
N ALA A 115 4.16 11.67 2.74
CA ALA A 115 5.59 11.63 2.47
C ALA A 115 6.14 13.05 2.63
N GLU A 116 7.04 13.26 3.59
CA GLU A 116 7.79 14.51 3.71
C GLU A 116 8.71 14.61 2.49
N THR A 117 8.48 15.63 1.66
CA THR A 117 9.37 16.05 0.57
C THR A 117 10.70 16.56 1.08
#